data_AF-D1Q072-F1
#
_entry.id   AF-D1Q072-F1
#
_cell.length_a   1.000
_cell.length_b   1.000
_cell.length_c   1.000
_cell.angle_alpha   90.00
_cell.angle_beta   90.00
_cell.angle_gamma   90.00
#
_symmetry.space_group_name_H-M   'P 1'
#
loop_
_entity.id
_entity.type
_entity.pdbx_description
1 polymer ?
#
loop_
_entity_poly.entity_id
_entity_poly.type
_entity_poly.pdbx_seq_one_letter_code
_entity_poly.pdbx_strand_id
1 'polypeptide(L)'
;MERITSATIFKAFDGTIFESEIKCKEYEKKRKEFLNRIEFFLVRHSPDLTETGLFTKAFLVAVYSTECLQREIVNNYCIKKFGYLGPSVQGVRFQTYFSVSSINFETYLIGVIEEWKGKRRYDKILLSPTELDEFKGIERFDYMKEWGFK
;
A
#
# COMPACT_ATOMS: atom_id res chain seq x y z
N MET A 1 15.32 17.07 -51.52
CA MET A 1 16.24 16.74 -50.41
C MET A 1 15.40 16.55 -49.17
N GLU A 2 14.96 15.32 -48.89
CA GLU A 2 14.26 14.99 -47.65
C GLU A 2 15.32 14.81 -46.56
N ARG A 3 15.38 15.74 -45.61
CA ARG A 3 16.15 15.56 -44.38
C ARG A 3 15.35 14.62 -43.49
N ILE A 4 15.64 13.32 -43.56
CA ILE A 4 15.22 12.39 -42.51
C ILE A 4 16.07 12.73 -41.29
N THR A 5 15.58 13.64 -40.45
CA THR A 5 16.12 13.80 -39.10
C THR A 5 15.71 12.56 -38.32
N SER A 6 16.60 11.58 -38.23
CA SER A 6 16.47 10.48 -37.29
C SER A 6 16.43 11.06 -35.87
N ALA A 7 15.23 11.34 -35.36
CA ALA A 7 15.05 11.75 -33.98
C ALA A 7 15.30 10.52 -33.11
N THR A 8 16.36 10.56 -32.29
CA THR A 8 16.61 9.50 -31.31
C THR A 8 15.58 9.64 -30.20
N ILE A 9 14.62 8.72 -30.19
CA ILE A 9 13.53 8.69 -29.23
C ILE A 9 13.88 7.67 -28.13
N PHE A 10 13.82 8.11 -26.88
CA PHE A 10 14.07 7.25 -25.72
C PHE A 10 12.73 6.83 -25.11
N LYS A 11 12.58 5.55 -24.81
CA LYS A 11 11.36 4.98 -24.23
C LYS A 11 11.68 4.47 -22.83
N ALA A 12 10.97 4.98 -21.81
CA ALA A 12 11.10 4.50 -20.44
C ALA A 12 10.40 3.14 -20.25
N PHE A 13 10.63 2.50 -19.11
CA PHE A 13 10.06 1.18 -18.79
C PHE A 13 8.53 1.10 -18.81
N ASP A 14 7.83 2.21 -18.60
CA ASP A 14 6.36 2.30 -18.65
C ASP A 14 5.83 2.67 -20.05
N GLY A 15 6.74 2.81 -21.02
CA GLY A 15 6.43 3.15 -22.40
C GLY A 15 6.28 4.64 -22.68
N THR A 16 6.51 5.52 -21.68
CA THR A 16 6.57 6.96 -21.91
C THR A 16 7.78 7.32 -22.77
N ILE A 17 7.59 8.34 -23.61
CA ILE A 17 8.53 8.70 -24.66
C ILE A 17 9.21 10.03 -24.31
N PHE A 18 10.54 10.06 -24.43
CA PHE A 18 11.38 11.22 -24.17
C PHE A 18 12.29 11.54 -25.35
N GLU A 19 12.53 12.83 -25.54
CA GLU A 19 13.45 13.36 -26.56
C GLU A 19 14.93 13.29 -26.14
N SER A 20 15.22 12.93 -24.89
CA SER A 20 16.59 12.88 -24.35
C SER A 20 16.76 11.74 -23.35
N GLU A 21 17.89 11.04 -23.45
CA GLU A 21 18.29 9.96 -22.55
C GLU A 21 18.36 10.40 -21.08
N ILE A 22 18.84 11.63 -20.84
CA ILE A 22 18.99 12.16 -19.47
C ILE A 22 17.62 12.31 -18.82
N LYS A 23 16.66 12.90 -19.54
CA LYS A 23 15.27 13.05 -19.06
C LYS A 23 14.62 11.69 -18.82
N CYS A 24 14.87 10.72 -19.69
CA CYS A 24 14.38 9.35 -19.53
C CYS A 24 14.93 8.71 -18.25
N LYS A 25 16.26 8.76 -18.02
CA LYS A 25 16.89 8.19 -16.82
C LYS A 25 16.45 8.88 -15.53
N GLU A 26 16.32 10.21 -15.54
CA GLU A 26 15.81 10.95 -14.38
C GLU A 26 14.36 10.58 -14.04
N TYR A 27 13.52 10.43 -15.06
CA TYR A 27 12.14 9.97 -14.90
C TYR A 27 12.10 8.57 -14.29
N GLU A 28 12.87 7.63 -14.83
CA GLU A 28 12.90 6.26 -14.33
C GLU A 28 13.41 6.17 -12.90
N LYS A 29 14.43 6.97 -12.55
CA LYS A 29 14.95 7.06 -11.18
C LYS A 29 13.88 7.56 -10.21
N LYS A 30 13.22 8.67 -10.54
CA LYS A 30 12.12 9.23 -9.73
C LYS A 30 10.99 8.22 -9.58
N ARG A 31 10.65 7.51 -10.65
CA ARG A 31 9.58 6.51 -10.64
C ARG A 31 9.94 5.32 -9.77
N LYS A 32 11.18 4.84 -9.82
CA LYS A 32 11.67 3.76 -8.95
C LYS A 32 11.70 4.18 -7.47
N GLU A 33 12.15 5.40 -7.18
CA GLU A 33 12.13 5.96 -5.83
C GLU A 33 10.69 6.09 -5.31
N PHE A 34 9.76 6.51 -6.15
CA PHE A 34 8.34 6.58 -5.80
C PHE A 34 7.75 5.20 -5.49
N LEU A 35 8.00 4.20 -6.34
CA LEU A 35 7.52 2.84 -6.13
C LEU A 35 8.08 2.22 -4.86
N ASN A 36 9.35 2.49 -4.53
CA ASN A 36 9.97 2.02 -3.28
C ASN A 36 9.37 2.67 -2.02
N ARG A 37 8.68 3.81 -2.16
CA ARG A 37 8.01 4.50 -1.04
C ARG A 37 6.62 3.95 -0.76
N ILE A 38 6.09 3.09 -1.64
CA ILE A 38 4.77 2.50 -1.48
C ILE A 38 4.91 1.02 -1.15
N GLU A 39 4.31 0.62 -0.03
CA GLU A 39 4.13 -0.80 0.31
C GLU A 39 2.66 -1.15 0.41
N PHE A 40 2.35 -2.42 0.12
CA PHE A 40 1.00 -2.94 0.11
C PHE A 40 0.84 -3.98 1.22
N PHE A 41 -0.29 -3.91 1.91
CA PHE A 41 -0.61 -4.80 3.01
C PHE A 41 -2.02 -5.34 2.89
N LEU A 42 -2.19 -6.56 3.39
CA LEU A 42 -3.48 -7.13 3.73
C LEU A 42 -3.67 -7.02 5.24
N VAL A 43 -4.73 -6.34 5.65
CA VAL A 43 -5.12 -6.25 7.05
C VAL A 43 -6.32 -7.15 7.27
N ARG A 44 -6.17 -8.16 8.13
CA ARG A 44 -7.29 -8.97 8.61
C ARG A 44 -7.69 -8.49 10.00
N HIS A 45 -8.97 -8.46 10.30
CA HIS A 45 -9.49 -7.99 11.58
C HIS A 45 -10.78 -8.71 11.97
N SER A 46 -11.31 -8.37 13.14
CA SER A 46 -12.51 -8.98 13.72
C SER A 46 -12.31 -10.49 13.95
N PRO A 47 -11.49 -10.86 14.96
CA PRO A 47 -11.27 -12.25 15.33
C PRO A 47 -12.59 -12.86 15.79
N ASP A 48 -12.84 -14.08 15.35
CA ASP A 48 -13.94 -14.89 15.85
C ASP A 48 -13.67 -15.27 17.31
N LEU A 49 -14.42 -14.66 18.23
CA LEU A 49 -14.30 -14.89 19.67
C LEU A 49 -15.07 -16.12 20.17
N THR A 50 -15.78 -16.82 19.27
CA THR A 50 -16.68 -17.91 19.67
C THR A 50 -16.03 -19.28 19.58
N GLU A 51 -15.26 -19.58 18.53
CA GLU A 51 -14.62 -20.91 18.36
C GLU A 51 -13.19 -20.85 17.85
N THR A 52 -12.92 -20.09 16.78
CA THR A 52 -11.68 -20.31 16.01
C THR A 52 -10.57 -19.31 16.27
N GLY A 53 -10.88 -18.13 16.81
CA GLY A 53 -9.92 -17.02 16.92
C GLY A 53 -9.50 -16.42 15.57
N LEU A 54 -10.05 -16.90 14.44
CA LEU A 54 -9.67 -16.47 13.10
C LEU A 54 -10.28 -15.12 12.74
N PHE A 55 -9.51 -14.28 12.06
CA PHE A 55 -10.02 -13.01 11.55
C PHE A 55 -11.03 -13.24 10.42
N THR A 56 -12.21 -12.65 10.57
CA THR A 56 -13.35 -12.89 9.67
C THR A 56 -13.44 -11.89 8.52
N LYS A 57 -12.90 -10.69 8.72
CA LYS A 57 -12.93 -9.56 7.77
C LYS A 57 -11.51 -9.17 7.37
N ALA A 58 -11.38 -8.58 6.19
CA ALA A 58 -10.11 -8.03 5.73
C ALA A 58 -10.31 -6.86 4.77
N PHE A 59 -9.26 -6.06 4.63
CA PHE A 59 -9.16 -4.99 3.63
C PHE A 59 -7.70 -4.82 3.19
N LEU A 60 -7.52 -4.20 2.04
CA LEU A 60 -6.22 -3.96 1.41
C LEU A 60 -5.78 -2.53 1.66
N VAL A 61 -4.50 -2.36 1.99
CA VAL A 61 -3.92 -1.08 2.35
C VAL A 61 -2.72 -0.80 1.48
N ALA A 62 -2.72 0.34 0.78
CA ALA A 62 -1.50 0.92 0.23
C ALA A 62 -0.99 1.99 1.18
N VAL A 63 0.31 1.99 1.47
CA VAL A 63 0.92 2.97 2.38
C VAL A 63 2.05 3.67 1.67
N TYR A 64 1.95 5.00 1.57
CA TYR A 64 3.03 5.83 1.09
C TYR A 64 3.80 6.42 2.28
N SER A 65 5.12 6.27 2.28
CA SER A 65 6.01 6.88 3.27
C SER A 65 7.32 7.31 2.62
N THR A 66 7.76 8.53 2.90
CA THR A 66 9.08 9.03 2.48
C THR A 66 10.23 8.47 3.31
N GLU A 67 9.95 7.99 4.52
CA GLU A 67 10.93 7.56 5.52
C GLU A 67 10.99 6.03 5.67
N CYS A 68 10.36 5.28 4.76
CA CYS A 68 10.26 3.83 4.82
C CYS A 68 9.59 3.30 6.11
N LEU A 69 8.63 4.05 6.66
CA LEU A 69 7.89 3.69 7.88
C LEU A 69 6.53 3.04 7.59
N GLN A 70 6.37 2.45 6.40
CA GLN A 70 5.07 1.97 5.91
C GLN A 70 4.42 0.97 6.87
N ARG A 71 5.23 0.04 7.40
CA ARG A 71 4.76 -0.98 8.35
C ARG A 71 4.35 -0.38 9.70
N GLU A 72 5.02 0.66 10.17
CA GLU A 72 4.66 1.35 11.40
C GLU A 72 3.36 2.14 11.22
N ILE A 73 3.22 2.83 10.09
CA ILE A 73 2.01 3.59 9.73
C ILE A 73 0.78 2.66 9.67
N VAL A 74 0.84 1.54 8.96
CA VAL A 74 -0.31 0.62 8.89
C VAL A 74 -0.65 0.02 10.25
N ASN A 75 0.36 -0.32 11.07
CA ASN A 75 0.12 -0.83 12.42
C ASN A 75 -0.55 0.23 13.30
N ASN A 76 -0.06 1.47 13.29
CA ASN A 76 -0.65 2.57 14.06
C ASN A 76 -2.07 2.89 13.62
N TYR A 77 -2.34 2.87 12.32
CA TYR A 77 -3.68 2.98 11.78
C TYR A 77 -4.60 1.89 12.34
N CYS A 78 -4.16 0.64 12.29
CA CYS A 78 -4.93 -0.50 12.79
C CYS A 78 -5.14 -0.46 14.31
N ILE A 79 -4.13 -0.04 15.08
CA ILE A 79 -4.23 0.13 16.54
C ILE A 79 -5.27 1.19 16.87
N LYS A 80 -5.23 2.35 16.20
CA LYS A 80 -6.21 3.42 16.45
C LYS A 80 -7.63 3.03 16.03
N LYS A 81 -7.78 2.20 14.99
CA LYS A 81 -9.08 1.78 14.46
C LYS A 81 -9.70 0.60 15.22
N PHE A 82 -8.92 -0.39 15.60
CA PHE A 82 -9.40 -1.66 16.16
C PHE A 82 -8.97 -1.92 17.61
N GLY A 83 -7.88 -1.29 18.07
CA GLY A 83 -7.37 -1.48 19.42
C GLY A 83 -6.76 -2.87 19.68
N TYR A 84 -6.69 -3.20 20.96
CA TYR A 84 -6.12 -4.44 21.47
C TYR A 84 -7.19 -5.30 22.14
N LEU A 85 -7.07 -6.62 21.98
CA LEU A 85 -7.90 -7.62 22.65
C LEU A 85 -7.64 -7.68 24.15
N GLY A 86 -6.37 -7.48 24.53
CA GLY A 86 -5.91 -7.59 25.91
C GLY A 86 -4.42 -7.93 25.97
N PRO A 87 -3.88 -8.18 27.18
CA PRO A 87 -2.53 -8.71 27.33
C PRO A 87 -2.44 -10.11 26.71
N SER A 88 -1.34 -10.42 26.02
CA SER A 88 -1.07 -11.74 25.47
C SER A 88 -0.86 -12.77 26.60
N VAL A 89 -1.10 -14.04 26.28
CA VAL A 89 -0.83 -15.16 27.20
C VAL A 89 0.65 -15.12 27.58
N GLN A 90 0.95 -15.14 28.89
CA GLN A 90 2.27 -14.94 29.51
C GLN A 90 2.81 -13.49 29.56
N GLY A 91 2.01 -12.47 29.24
CA GLY A 91 2.37 -11.05 29.44
C GLY A 91 3.38 -10.50 28.42
N VAL A 92 3.75 -11.28 27.41
CA VAL A 92 4.65 -10.84 26.33
C VAL A 92 3.79 -10.21 25.23
N ARG A 93 3.65 -8.87 25.29
CA ARG A 93 2.92 -7.99 24.34
C ARG A 93 1.38 -7.98 24.51
N PHE A 94 0.73 -7.04 23.83
CA PHE A 94 -0.72 -7.00 23.71
C PHE A 94 -1.17 -7.81 22.49
N GLN A 95 -2.25 -8.57 22.65
CA GLN A 95 -2.92 -9.25 21.56
C GLN A 95 -3.73 -8.23 20.76
N THR A 96 -3.52 -8.16 19.46
CA THR A 96 -4.19 -7.21 18.55
C THR A 96 -5.53 -7.76 18.04
N TYR A 97 -6.49 -6.86 17.77
CA TYR A 97 -7.74 -7.19 17.06
C TYR A 97 -7.56 -7.37 15.54
N PHE A 98 -6.32 -7.35 15.07
CA PHE A 98 -5.97 -7.40 13.66
C PHE A 98 -4.64 -8.13 13.44
N SER A 99 -4.40 -8.52 12.20
CA SER A 99 -3.09 -8.92 11.69
C SER A 99 -2.78 -8.20 10.38
N VAL A 100 -1.50 -7.91 10.18
CA VAL A 100 -0.99 -7.23 8.98
C VAL A 100 -0.01 -8.16 8.29
N SER A 101 -0.20 -8.35 6.98
CA SER A 101 0.71 -9.13 6.13
C SER A 101 1.08 -8.32 4.89
N SER A 102 2.36 -8.27 4.54
CA SER A 102 2.82 -7.64 3.31
C SER A 102 2.33 -8.42 2.09
N ILE A 103 1.95 -7.70 1.03
CA ILE A 103 1.49 -8.27 -0.24
C ILE A 103 2.14 -7.55 -1.42
N ASN A 104 2.00 -8.15 -2.61
CA ASN A 104 2.50 -7.57 -3.84
C ASN A 104 1.48 -6.58 -4.45
N PHE A 105 1.99 -5.69 -5.29
CA PHE A 105 1.19 -4.73 -6.04
C PHE A 105 0.09 -5.39 -6.88
N GLU A 106 0.40 -6.51 -7.56
CA GLU A 106 -0.58 -7.24 -8.38
C GLU A 106 -1.77 -7.73 -7.56
N THR A 107 -1.51 -8.28 -6.36
CA THR A 107 -2.57 -8.71 -5.43
C THR A 107 -3.43 -7.54 -4.99
N TYR A 108 -2.80 -6.40 -4.70
CA TYR A 108 -3.51 -5.16 -4.36
C TYR A 108 -4.38 -4.66 -5.52
N LEU A 109 -3.88 -4.68 -6.75
CA LEU A 109 -4.60 -4.24 -7.95
C LEU A 109 -5.81 -5.13 -8.23
N ILE A 110 -5.62 -6.45 -8.26
CA ILE A 110 -6.71 -7.41 -8.49
C ILE A 110 -7.78 -7.23 -7.42
N GLY A 111 -7.39 -7.00 -6.17
CA GLY A 111 -8.32 -6.78 -5.07
C GLY A 111 -9.11 -8.02 -4.66
N VAL A 112 -8.74 -9.18 -5.21
CA VAL A 112 -9.36 -10.48 -4.95
C VAL A 112 -8.28 -11.41 -4.44
N ILE A 113 -8.55 -12.06 -3.31
CA ILE A 113 -7.66 -13.04 -2.71
C ILE A 113 -8.38 -14.38 -2.70
N GLU A 114 -7.66 -15.41 -3.12
CA GLU A 114 -8.11 -16.80 -3.02
C GLU A 114 -7.82 -17.32 -1.61
N GLU A 115 -8.89 -17.61 -0.88
CA GLU A 115 -8.82 -18.23 0.44
C GLU A 115 -9.45 -19.63 0.38
N TRP A 116 -9.31 -20.41 1.45
CA TRP A 116 -9.85 -21.77 1.53
C TRP A 116 -11.37 -21.87 1.33
N LYS A 117 -12.12 -20.78 1.61
CA LYS A 117 -13.56 -20.67 1.34
C LYS A 117 -13.89 -20.11 -0.06
N GLY A 118 -12.89 -19.90 -0.92
CA GLY A 118 -13.04 -19.34 -2.25
C GLY A 118 -12.47 -17.93 -2.42
N LYS A 119 -12.82 -17.28 -3.53
CA LYS A 119 -12.34 -15.95 -3.89
C LYS A 119 -13.13 -14.87 -3.17
N ARG A 120 -12.45 -13.98 -2.44
CA ARG A 120 -13.04 -12.84 -1.75
C ARG A 120 -12.49 -11.54 -2.28
N ARG A 121 -13.38 -10.58 -2.53
CA ARG A 121 -13.03 -9.21 -2.88
C ARG A 121 -12.97 -8.36 -1.62
N TYR A 122 -11.92 -7.56 -1.52
CA TYR A 122 -11.65 -6.73 -0.35
C TYR A 122 -11.64 -5.24 -0.72
N ASP A 123 -12.12 -4.43 0.22
CA ASP A 123 -12.07 -2.97 0.11
C ASP A 123 -10.62 -2.49 0.16
N LYS A 124 -10.37 -1.33 -0.46
CA LYS A 124 -9.03 -0.75 -0.58
C LYS A 124 -8.99 0.61 0.09
N ILE A 125 -7.90 0.90 0.78
CA ILE A 125 -7.63 2.20 1.37
C ILE A 125 -6.18 2.60 1.11
N LEU A 126 -5.96 3.89 0.92
CA LEU A 126 -4.64 4.51 0.81
C LEU A 126 -4.32 5.28 2.08
N LEU A 127 -3.22 4.93 2.75
CA LEU A 127 -2.64 5.74 3.81
C LEU A 127 -1.55 6.63 3.20
N SER A 128 -1.84 7.92 3.05
CA SER A 128 -0.90 8.85 2.43
C SER A 128 -1.19 10.30 2.85
N PRO A 129 -0.17 11.09 3.24
CA PRO A 129 -0.32 12.51 3.53
C PRO A 129 -0.59 13.33 2.27
N THR A 130 -0.16 12.84 1.10
CA THR A 130 -0.36 13.51 -0.19
C THR A 130 -1.34 12.73 -1.06
N GLU A 131 -2.04 13.44 -1.93
CA GLU A 131 -2.82 12.81 -2.99
C GLU A 131 -1.89 12.21 -4.04
N LEU A 132 -2.20 10.98 -4.46
CA LEU A 132 -1.43 10.25 -5.46
C LEU A 132 -2.34 9.96 -6.65
N ASP A 133 -1.92 10.39 -7.83
CA ASP A 133 -2.71 10.25 -9.05
C ASP A 133 -3.03 8.79 -9.38
N GLU A 134 -2.13 7.84 -9.06
CA GLU A 134 -2.36 6.41 -9.34
C GLU A 134 -3.45 5.78 -8.47
N PHE A 135 -3.84 6.45 -7.39
CA PHE A 135 -4.82 5.95 -6.43
C PHE A 135 -6.11 6.79 -6.43
N LYS A 136 -6.33 7.59 -7.48
CA LYS A 136 -7.57 8.33 -7.68
C LYS A 136 -8.77 7.37 -7.70
N GLY A 137 -9.71 7.59 -6.78
CA GLY A 137 -10.90 6.75 -6.59
C GLY A 137 -10.80 5.73 -5.46
N ILE A 138 -9.66 5.63 -4.76
CA ILE A 138 -9.51 4.86 -3.53
C ILE A 138 -9.67 5.81 -2.34
N GLU A 139 -10.28 5.33 -1.25
CA GLU A 139 -10.42 6.10 -0.03
C GLU A 139 -9.04 6.47 0.52
N ARG A 140 -8.79 7.77 0.74
CA ARG A 140 -7.52 8.28 1.26
C ARG A 140 -7.67 8.64 2.74
N PHE A 141 -6.76 8.13 3.55
CA PHE A 141 -6.57 8.52 4.94
C PHE A 141 -5.24 9.28 5.08
N ASP A 142 -5.35 10.55 5.43
CA ASP A 142 -4.21 11.44 5.66
C ASP A 142 -3.69 11.26 7.08
N TYR A 143 -2.79 10.29 7.28
CA TYR A 143 -2.34 9.94 8.62
C TYR A 143 -1.55 11.05 9.32
N MET A 144 -0.90 11.96 8.59
CA MET A 144 -0.18 13.08 9.20
C MET A 144 -1.18 14.07 9.82
N LYS A 145 -2.20 14.43 9.06
CA LYS A 145 -3.27 15.33 9.52
C LYS A 145 -4.12 14.71 10.63
N GLU A 146 -4.56 13.47 10.43
CA GLU A 146 -5.48 12.77 11.34
C GLU A 146 -4.82 12.42 12.68
N TRP A 147 -3.50 12.26 12.71
CA TRP A 147 -2.76 11.98 13.96
C TRP A 147 -2.17 13.23 14.61
N GLY A 148 -2.33 14.41 13.99
CA GLY A 148 -1.91 15.70 14.55
C GLY A 148 -0.40 15.92 14.52
N PHE A 149 0.31 15.33 13.55
CA PHE A 149 1.71 15.67 13.32
C PHE A 149 1.80 17.13 12.82
N LYS A 150 2.73 17.89 13.40
CA LYS A 150 2.97 19.30 13.10
C LYS A 150 4.13 19.47 12.13
#